data_AF-A0A497SJB8-F1
#
_entry.id   AF-A0A497SJB8-F1
#
_cell.length_a   1.000
_cell.length_b   1.000
_cell.length_c   1.000
_cell.angle_alpha   90.00
_cell.angle_beta   90.00
_cell.angle_gamma   90.00
#
_symmetry.space_group_name_H-M   'P 1'
#
loop_
_entity.id
_entity.type
_entity.pdbx_description
1 polymer ?
#
loop_
_entity_poly.entity_id
_entity_poly.type
_entity_poly.pdbx_seq_one_letter_code
_entity_poly.pdbx_strand_id
1 'polypeptide(L)'
;MKNGDLALDTVVGWIILLVVAGVVIGLIFGFSDQIAEMLNINNEEKSHDTEYMTSASFSESQVKTYIEICWSKTGERFAKDFTCYTLDGDISTVNPATIAGTYDGYVVESSFDNTKGILIIRFEDIGNKIILTN
;
A
#
# COMPACT_ATOMS: atom_id res chain seq x y z
N MET A 1 2.16 -51.83 49.26
CA MET A 1 2.43 -50.47 48.74
C MET A 1 2.26 -50.51 47.23
N LYS A 2 1.08 -50.16 46.69
CA LYS A 2 0.85 -50.14 45.22
C LYS A 2 -0.15 -49.09 44.72
N ASN A 3 -1.02 -48.53 45.58
CA ASN A 3 -2.06 -47.60 45.13
C ASN A 3 -1.62 -46.11 45.15
N GLY A 4 -0.56 -45.78 45.88
CA GLY A 4 -0.03 -44.41 45.94
C GLY A 4 0.75 -44.00 44.69
N ASP A 5 1.55 -44.90 44.13
CA ASP A 5 2.33 -44.63 42.91
C ASP A 5 1.44 -44.47 41.67
N LEU A 6 0.36 -45.25 41.56
CA LEU A 6 -0.61 -45.13 40.46
C LEU A 6 -1.38 -43.80 40.47
N ALA A 7 -1.70 -43.30 41.67
CA ALA A 7 -2.39 -42.02 41.82
C ALA A 7 -1.47 -40.84 41.50
N LEU A 8 -0.20 -40.92 41.90
CA LEU A 8 0.79 -39.87 41.62
C LEU A 8 1.08 -39.76 40.11
N ASP A 9 1.25 -40.89 39.43
CA ASP A 9 1.50 -40.94 37.98
C ASP A 9 0.33 -40.36 37.18
N THR A 10 -0.90 -40.66 37.62
CA THR A 10 -2.12 -40.09 37.01
C THR A 10 -2.17 -38.57 37.15
N VAL A 11 -1.89 -38.05 38.36
CA VAL A 11 -1.91 -36.60 38.61
C VAL A 11 -0.81 -35.88 37.82
N VAL A 12 0.39 -36.45 37.76
CA VAL A 12 1.50 -35.90 36.98
C VAL A 12 1.16 -35.89 35.48
N GLY A 13 0.51 -36.94 34.97
CA GLY A 13 0.03 -36.99 33.59
C GLY A 13 -0.96 -35.86 33.25
N TRP A 14 -1.89 -35.54 34.14
CA TRP A 14 -2.82 -34.42 33.96
C TRP A 14 -2.12 -33.06 33.96
N ILE A 15 -1.10 -32.87 34.80
CA ILE A 15 -0.32 -31.63 34.86
C ILE A 15 0.45 -31.43 33.55
N ILE A 16 1.12 -32.47 33.06
CA ILE A 16 1.86 -32.40 31.79
C ILE A 16 0.90 -32.09 30.64
N LEU A 17 -0.28 -32.72 30.61
CA LEU A 17 -1.29 -32.48 29.57
C LEU A 17 -1.76 -31.02 29.57
N LEU A 18 -2.01 -30.42 30.74
CA LEU A 18 -2.38 -29.01 30.86
C LEU A 18 -1.27 -28.06 30.40
N VAL A 19 -0.02 -28.36 30.76
CA VAL A 19 1.14 -27.56 30.32
C VAL A 19 1.28 -27.63 28.80
N VAL A 20 1.19 -28.82 28.20
CA VAL A 20 1.25 -29.00 26.74
C VAL A 20 0.12 -28.25 26.04
N ALA A 21 -1.12 -28.36 26.54
CA ALA A 21 -2.25 -27.63 25.98
C ALA A 21 -2.04 -26.11 26.07
N GLY A 22 -1.52 -25.60 27.19
CA GLY A 22 -1.19 -24.18 27.36
C GLY A 22 -0.12 -23.70 26.38
N VAL A 23 0.92 -24.51 26.14
CA VAL A 23 1.96 -24.20 25.14
C VAL A 23 1.37 -24.16 23.73
N VAL A 24 0.55 -25.13 23.34
CA VAL A 24 -0.09 -25.15 22.01
C VAL A 24 -0.99 -23.95 21.80
N ILE A 25 -1.82 -23.60 22.80
CA ILE A 25 -2.68 -22.41 22.75
C ILE A 25 -1.83 -21.14 22.66
N GLY A 26 -0.77 -21.03 23.47
CA GLY A 26 0.16 -19.89 23.45
C GLY A 26 0.89 -19.73 22.11
N LEU A 27 1.25 -20.83 21.45
CA LEU A 27 1.81 -20.80 20.09
C LEU A 27 0.78 -20.33 19.08
N ILE A 28 -0.48 -20.81 19.15
CA ILE A 28 -1.55 -20.36 18.24
C ILE A 28 -1.78 -18.86 18.39
N PHE A 29 -1.88 -18.33 19.61
CA PHE A 29 -2.03 -16.88 19.83
C PHE A 29 -0.78 -16.10 19.44
N GLY A 30 0.42 -16.60 19.75
CA GLY A 30 1.68 -15.93 19.41
C GLY A 30 1.98 -15.88 17.91
N PHE A 31 1.54 -16.89 17.16
CA PHE A 31 1.62 -16.91 15.69
C PHE A 31 0.37 -16.34 15.01
N SER A 32 -0.75 -16.14 15.72
CA SER A 32 -1.98 -15.57 15.14
C SER A 32 -1.71 -14.18 14.55
N ASP A 33 -0.93 -13.34 15.24
CA ASP A 33 -0.62 -12.00 14.75
C ASP A 33 0.30 -12.05 13.51
N GLN A 34 1.30 -12.94 13.49
CA GLN A 34 2.22 -13.09 12.36
C GLN A 34 1.54 -13.73 11.13
N ILE A 35 0.64 -14.69 11.36
CA ILE A 35 -0.15 -15.32 10.30
C ILE A 35 -1.19 -14.33 9.77
N ALA A 36 -1.81 -13.51 10.63
CA ALA A 36 -2.72 -12.44 10.20
C ALA A 36 -1.99 -11.37 9.39
N GLU A 37 -0.77 -10.99 9.76
CA GLU A 37 0.08 -10.08 8.98
C GLU A 37 0.43 -10.68 7.61
N MET A 38 0.78 -11.98 7.56
CA MET A 38 1.09 -12.67 6.30
C MET A 38 -0.15 -12.96 5.42
N LEU A 39 -1.34 -13.14 6.00
CA LEU A 39 -2.62 -13.27 5.29
C LEU A 39 -3.19 -11.91 4.86
N ASN A 40 -2.88 -10.82 5.57
CA ASN A 40 -3.23 -9.45 5.15
C ASN A 40 -2.40 -8.97 3.95
N ILE A 41 -1.24 -9.58 3.67
CA ILE A 41 -0.50 -9.33 2.42
C ILE A 41 -1.33 -9.73 1.19
N ASN A 42 -2.26 -10.69 1.32
CA ASN A 42 -3.15 -11.10 0.21
C ASN A 42 -4.53 -10.41 0.20
N ASN A 43 -4.86 -9.59 1.21
CA ASN A 43 -6.16 -8.89 1.30
C ASN A 43 -6.05 -7.36 1.26
N GLU A 44 -4.85 -6.79 1.13
CA GLU A 44 -4.62 -5.38 0.80
C GLU A 44 -4.19 -5.13 -0.64
N GLU A 45 -4.34 -6.09 -1.55
CA GLU A 45 -4.69 -5.74 -2.95
C GLU A 45 -6.20 -5.51 -3.02
N LYS A 46 -6.71 -4.49 -2.30
CA LYS A 46 -7.62 -3.61 -3.02
C LYS A 46 -6.74 -3.07 -4.11
N SER A 47 -6.86 -3.61 -5.33
CA SER A 47 -6.18 -3.00 -6.46
C SER A 47 -6.68 -1.56 -6.48
N HIS A 48 -5.83 -0.68 -5.98
CA HIS A 48 -5.97 0.74 -6.21
C HIS A 48 -5.56 0.84 -7.68
N ASP A 49 -6.50 0.48 -8.56
CA ASP A 49 -6.24 0.33 -9.98
C ASP A 49 -5.72 1.67 -10.47
N THR A 50 -4.48 1.70 -10.93
CA THR A 50 -3.95 2.83 -11.68
C THR A 50 -4.92 3.09 -12.82
N GLU A 51 -5.53 4.28 -12.83
CA GLU A 51 -6.52 4.62 -13.83
C GLU A 51 -5.81 4.93 -15.15
N TYR A 52 -5.98 4.04 -16.14
CA TYR A 52 -5.50 4.24 -17.50
C TYR A 52 -6.49 5.09 -18.29
N MET A 53 -6.07 6.30 -18.67
CA MET A 53 -6.86 7.22 -19.46
C MET A 53 -6.27 7.32 -20.87
N THR A 54 -7.05 6.98 -21.88
CA THR A 54 -6.65 7.14 -23.29
C THR A 54 -7.43 8.30 -23.90
N SER A 55 -6.71 9.27 -24.47
CA SER A 55 -7.29 10.44 -25.16
C SER A 55 -6.44 10.78 -26.39
N ALA A 56 -7.03 11.47 -27.37
CA ALA A 56 -6.26 11.95 -28.53
C ALA A 56 -5.20 12.99 -28.12
N SER A 57 -5.52 13.82 -27.12
CA SER A 57 -4.60 14.79 -26.54
C SER A 57 -5.00 15.12 -25.11
N PHE A 58 -4.04 15.58 -24.32
CA PHE A 58 -4.26 16.15 -23.00
C PHE A 58 -3.77 17.59 -22.93
N SER A 59 -4.60 18.47 -22.40
CA SER A 59 -4.21 19.85 -22.10
C SER A 59 -3.52 19.95 -20.74
N GLU A 60 -2.76 21.02 -20.54
CA GLU A 60 -2.13 21.33 -19.24
C GLU A 60 -3.17 21.40 -18.10
N SER A 61 -4.34 21.97 -18.37
CA SER A 61 -5.45 22.03 -17.41
C SER A 61 -5.97 20.64 -17.03
N GLN A 62 -6.07 19.71 -17.98
CA GLN A 62 -6.49 18.33 -17.69
C GLN A 62 -5.46 17.62 -16.82
N VAL A 63 -4.17 17.75 -17.15
CA VAL A 63 -3.09 17.15 -16.35
C VAL A 63 -3.10 17.70 -14.91
N LYS A 64 -3.27 19.01 -14.73
CA LYS A 64 -3.42 19.63 -13.41
C LYS A 64 -4.61 19.08 -12.63
N THR A 65 -5.76 18.91 -13.27
CA THR A 65 -6.93 18.27 -12.63
C THR A 65 -6.62 16.85 -12.17
N TYR A 66 -5.92 16.04 -12.97
CA TYR A 66 -5.56 14.68 -12.56
C TYR A 66 -4.56 14.64 -11.39
N ILE A 67 -3.63 15.61 -11.33
CA ILE A 67 -2.73 15.78 -10.18
C ILE A 67 -3.52 16.11 -8.91
N GLU A 68 -4.46 17.05 -8.98
CA GLU A 68 -5.32 17.43 -7.85
C GLU A 68 -6.19 16.27 -7.37
N ILE A 69 -6.76 15.50 -8.29
CA ILE A 69 -7.54 14.30 -7.94
C ILE A 69 -6.64 13.22 -7.31
N CYS A 70 -5.43 13.03 -7.84
CA CYS A 70 -4.45 12.12 -7.27
C CYS A 70 -4.14 12.49 -5.81
N TRP A 71 -3.85 13.77 -5.54
CA TRP A 71 -3.65 14.28 -4.19
C TRP A 71 -4.88 14.10 -3.31
N SER A 72 -6.07 14.48 -3.78
CA SER A 72 -7.31 14.33 -3.01
C SER A 72 -7.62 12.88 -2.63
N LYS A 73 -7.18 11.91 -3.44
CA LYS A 73 -7.30 10.48 -3.13
C LYS A 73 -6.24 10.02 -2.13
N THR A 74 -4.99 10.50 -2.26
CA THR A 74 -3.82 9.97 -1.55
C THR A 74 -3.41 10.76 -0.30
N GLY A 75 -3.36 12.08 -0.38
CA GLY A 75 -2.57 12.99 0.46
C GLY A 75 -2.87 13.06 1.95
N GLU A 76 -4.00 12.53 2.41
CA GLU A 76 -4.31 12.42 3.85
C GLU A 76 -4.59 10.98 4.30
N ARG A 77 -4.67 10.02 3.36
CA ARG A 77 -5.23 8.69 3.62
C ARG A 77 -4.28 7.54 3.29
N PHE A 78 -3.23 7.81 2.54
CA PHE A 78 -2.32 6.78 2.03
C PHE A 78 -0.92 7.00 2.58
N ALA A 79 -0.38 5.98 3.26
CA ALA A 79 0.98 5.95 3.80
C ALA A 79 1.93 5.12 2.91
N LYS A 80 1.66 5.06 1.60
CA LYS A 80 2.40 4.24 0.63
C LYS A 80 2.46 4.97 -0.72
N ASP A 81 3.54 4.75 -1.45
CA ASP A 81 3.69 5.23 -2.82
C ASP A 81 2.62 4.63 -3.72
N PHE A 82 2.06 5.45 -4.60
CA PHE A 82 0.89 5.06 -5.37
C PHE A 82 0.85 5.68 -6.77
N THR A 83 0.71 4.85 -7.81
CA THR A 83 0.50 5.35 -9.18
C THR A 83 -0.98 5.62 -9.41
N CYS A 84 -1.35 6.89 -9.44
CA CYS A 84 -2.74 7.33 -9.58
C CYS A 84 -3.27 7.14 -11.01
N TYR A 85 -2.52 7.63 -12.00
CA TYR A 85 -2.98 7.73 -13.38
C TYR A 85 -1.88 7.42 -14.37
N THR A 86 -2.27 6.79 -15.47
CA THR A 86 -1.45 6.69 -16.69
C THR A 86 -2.24 7.32 -17.84
N LEU A 87 -1.75 8.43 -18.36
CA LEU A 87 -2.35 9.16 -19.47
C LEU A 87 -1.67 8.73 -20.78
N ASP A 88 -2.42 8.16 -21.71
CA ASP A 88 -1.98 7.76 -23.04
C ASP A 88 -2.64 8.66 -24.10
N GLY A 89 -1.86 9.58 -24.67
CA GLY A 89 -2.31 10.60 -25.60
C GLY A 89 -1.24 11.67 -25.87
N ASP A 90 -1.51 12.57 -26.82
CA ASP A 90 -0.59 13.68 -27.14
C ASP A 90 -0.52 14.68 -25.98
N ILE A 91 0.68 14.84 -25.40
CA ILE A 91 1.01 15.79 -24.33
C ILE A 91 2.00 16.87 -24.78
N SER A 92 2.23 17.02 -26.09
CA SER A 92 3.20 17.98 -26.65
C SER A 92 2.95 19.43 -26.23
N THR A 93 1.69 19.77 -25.97
CA THR A 93 1.27 21.11 -25.51
C THR A 93 1.48 21.34 -24.02
N VAL A 94 1.82 20.30 -23.26
CA VAL A 94 2.01 20.36 -21.81
C VAL A 94 3.46 20.72 -21.50
N ASN A 95 3.66 21.84 -20.81
CA ASN A 95 4.99 22.27 -20.38
C ASN A 95 5.29 21.71 -18.97
N PRO A 96 6.32 20.86 -18.80
CA PRO A 96 6.65 20.30 -17.48
C PRO A 96 6.99 21.39 -16.45
N ALA A 97 7.57 22.51 -16.89
CA ALA A 97 7.98 23.60 -16.00
C ALA A 97 6.81 24.43 -15.45
N THR A 98 5.63 24.42 -16.10
CA THR A 98 4.45 25.16 -15.64
C THR A 98 3.56 24.33 -14.71
N ILE A 99 3.81 23.02 -14.65
CA ILE A 99 3.15 22.06 -13.75
C ILE A 99 4.00 21.82 -12.51
N ALA A 100 5.33 21.77 -12.64
CA ALA A 100 6.22 21.59 -11.51
C ALA A 100 6.13 22.77 -10.53
N GLY A 101 6.08 22.48 -9.23
CA GLY A 101 5.98 23.51 -8.21
C GLY A 101 5.52 23.00 -6.85
N THR A 102 5.41 23.90 -5.89
CA THR A 102 4.86 23.62 -4.57
C THR A 102 3.40 24.03 -4.53
N TYR A 103 2.54 23.09 -4.14
CA TYR A 103 1.11 23.26 -3.96
C TYR A 103 0.76 23.19 -2.46
N ASP A 104 -0.48 23.50 -2.11
CA ASP A 104 -0.93 23.45 -0.72
C ASP A 104 -1.00 21.99 -0.24
N GLY A 105 0.03 21.57 0.52
CA GLY A 105 0.14 20.23 1.11
C GLY A 105 1.03 19.23 0.36
N TYR A 106 1.44 19.52 -0.88
CA TYR A 106 2.24 18.61 -1.71
C TYR A 106 3.18 19.32 -2.70
N VAL A 107 4.20 18.61 -3.19
CA VAL A 107 5.17 19.10 -4.18
C VAL A 107 5.03 18.32 -5.48
N VAL A 108 4.96 19.01 -6.61
CA VAL A 108 4.91 18.38 -7.92
C VAL A 108 6.29 18.45 -8.57
N GLU A 109 6.88 17.28 -8.80
CA GLU A 109 8.12 17.12 -9.57
C GLU A 109 7.80 16.58 -10.95
N SER A 110 8.40 17.18 -11.97
CA SER A 110 8.14 16.83 -13.36
C SER A 110 9.44 16.51 -14.08
N SER A 111 9.53 15.28 -14.58
CA SER A 111 10.67 14.80 -15.36
C SER A 111 10.23 14.09 -16.66
N PHE A 112 9.00 14.32 -17.10
CA PHE A 112 8.45 13.67 -18.29
C PHE A 112 8.89 14.40 -19.58
N ASP A 113 9.07 13.61 -20.63
CA ASP A 113 9.32 14.11 -21.98
C ASP A 113 7.99 14.35 -22.71
N ASN A 114 7.67 15.60 -23.03
CA ASN A 114 6.42 15.98 -23.71
C ASN A 114 6.31 15.46 -25.15
N THR A 115 7.36 14.83 -25.70
CA THR A 115 7.32 14.21 -27.03
C THR A 115 6.81 12.78 -27.01
N LYS A 116 6.77 12.11 -25.84
CA LYS A 116 6.17 10.78 -25.75
C LYS A 116 4.68 10.90 -25.44
N GLY A 117 3.89 10.00 -26.00
CA GLY A 117 2.44 9.96 -25.78
C GLY A 117 2.00 9.36 -24.45
N ILE A 118 2.90 9.15 -23.49
CA ILE A 118 2.56 8.54 -22.19
C ILE A 118 3.05 9.45 -21.07
N LEU A 119 2.20 9.66 -20.07
CA LEU A 119 2.49 10.39 -18.84
C LEU A 119 1.96 9.61 -17.63
N ILE A 120 2.86 9.30 -16.69
CA ILE A 120 2.53 8.60 -15.46
C ILE A 120 2.50 9.61 -14.32
N ILE A 121 1.41 9.62 -13.54
CA ILE A 121 1.22 10.45 -12.34
C ILE A 121 1.30 9.54 -11.12
N ARG A 122 2.36 9.70 -10.32
CA ARG A 122 2.63 8.90 -9.12
C ARG A 122 2.71 9.78 -7.88
N PHE A 123 2.05 9.38 -6.81
CA PHE A 123 2.23 9.92 -5.47
C PHE A 123 3.36 9.19 -4.73
N GLU A 124 4.21 9.94 -4.04
CA GLU A 124 5.20 9.45 -3.09
C GLU A 124 4.91 10.04 -1.72
N ASP A 125 4.78 9.16 -0.72
CA ASP A 125 4.47 9.54 0.66
C ASP A 125 5.61 10.36 1.28
N ILE A 126 6.85 10.04 0.89
CA ILE A 126 8.05 10.71 1.41
C ILE A 126 8.11 12.15 0.90
N GLY A 127 7.61 13.06 1.74
CA GLY A 127 7.59 14.49 1.46
C GLY A 127 6.37 14.96 0.66
N ASN A 128 5.29 14.16 0.62
CA ASN A 128 4.04 14.45 -0.08
C ASN A 128 4.29 14.91 -1.52
N LYS A 129 4.90 14.05 -2.32
CA LYS A 129 5.31 14.42 -3.68
C LYS A 129 4.41 13.77 -4.72
N ILE A 130 4.16 14.48 -5.81
CA ILE A 130 3.59 13.92 -7.03
C ILE A 130 4.66 14.00 -8.11
N ILE A 131 5.04 12.84 -8.64
CA ILE A 131 6.02 12.72 -9.70
C ILE A 131 5.32 12.42 -11.03
N LEU A 132 5.66 13.23 -12.03
CA LEU A 132 5.25 13.07 -13.42
C LEU A 132 6.40 12.50 -14.25
N THR A 133 6.25 11.28 -14.78
CA THR A 133 7.33 10.55 -15.50
C THR A 133 6.84 9.84 -16.76
N ASN A 134 7.78 9.47 -17.64
CA ASN A 134 7.55 8.59 -18.80
C ASN A 134 8.81 7.87 -19.31
#